data_AF-A0A6A5VAP8-F1
#
_entry.id   AF-A0A6A5VAP8-F1
#
_cell.length_a   1.000
_cell.length_b   1.000
_cell.length_c   1.000
_cell.angle_alpha   90.00
_cell.angle_beta   90.00
_cell.angle_gamma   90.00
#
_symmetry.space_group_name_H-M   'P 1'
#
loop_
_entity.id
_entity.type
_entity.pdbx_description
1 polymer ?
#
loop_
_entity_poly.entity_id
_entity_poly.type
_entity_poly.pdbx_seq_one_letter_code
_entity_poly.pdbx_strand_id
1 'polypeptide(L)'
;YSRAYEDTMKRIKSEPSAVLVLKTISWIALIKRPLLTEELRYALAVESRNETFDPDGLTEIEVILSACAGLITIERQTHLVRFIHYT
;
A
#
# COMPACT_ATOMS: atom_id res chain seq x y z
N TYR A 1 17.14 -14.59 2.95
CA TYR A 1 16.36 -13.35 2.70
C TYR A 1 15.08 -13.60 1.89
N SER A 2 15.09 -14.38 0.79
CA SER A 2 13.87 -14.69 0.01
C SER A 2 12.73 -15.35 0.82
N ARG A 3 13.04 -16.26 1.74
CA ARG A 3 12.01 -16.95 2.56
C ARG A 3 11.18 -16.00 3.43
N ALA A 4 11.78 -15.00 4.06
CA ALA A 4 11.05 -14.06 4.91
C ALA A 4 10.07 -13.19 4.10
N TYR A 5 10.43 -12.83 2.87
CA TYR A 5 9.56 -12.12 1.94
C TYR A 5 8.43 -13.04 1.42
N GLU A 6 8.77 -14.25 1.00
CA GLU A 6 7.79 -15.25 0.54
C GLU A 6 6.80 -15.64 1.63
N ASP A 7 7.25 -15.83 2.87
CA ASP A 7 6.40 -16.17 4.01
C ASP A 7 5.49 -14.99 4.39
N THR A 8 6.02 -13.76 4.36
CA THR A 8 5.22 -12.54 4.55
C THR A 8 4.15 -12.41 3.46
N MET A 9 4.51 -12.60 2.18
CA MET A 9 3.56 -12.54 1.07
C MET A 9 2.52 -13.66 1.10
N LYS A 10 2.89 -14.88 1.53
CA LYS A 10 1.92 -15.99 1.73
C LYS A 10 0.92 -15.65 2.83
N ARG A 11 1.40 -15.08 3.95
CA ARG A 11 0.55 -14.69 5.07
C ARG A 11 -0.42 -13.58 4.67
N ILE A 12 0.08 -12.53 4.02
CA ILE A 12 -0.72 -11.42 3.50
C ILE A 12 -1.82 -11.93 2.56
N LYS A 13 -1.49 -12.86 1.64
CA LYS A 13 -2.47 -13.43 0.71
C LYS A 13 -3.58 -14.25 1.38
N SER A 14 -3.35 -14.73 2.61
CA SER A 14 -4.34 -15.47 3.39
C SER A 14 -5.23 -14.59 4.27
N GLU A 15 -4.94 -13.30 4.39
CA GLU A 15 -5.71 -12.36 5.21
C GLU A 15 -6.82 -11.65 4.42
N PRO A 16 -7.90 -11.21 5.09
CA PRO A 16 -8.93 -10.39 4.45
C PRO A 16 -8.38 -9.08 3.85
N SER A 17 -7.25 -8.60 4.38
CA SER A 17 -6.50 -7.43 3.93
C SER A 17 -5.70 -7.68 2.64
N ALA A 18 -5.62 -8.92 2.14
CA ALA A 18 -4.80 -9.30 0.98
C ALA A 18 -5.00 -8.38 -0.23
N VAL A 19 -6.27 -8.03 -0.52
CA VAL A 19 -6.63 -7.18 -1.65
C VAL A 19 -6.04 -5.77 -1.48
N LEU A 20 -6.17 -5.18 -0.29
CA LEU A 20 -5.62 -3.87 0.04
C LEU A 20 -4.08 -3.87 -0.10
N VAL A 21 -3.43 -4.90 0.42
CA VAL A 21 -1.97 -4.99 0.40
C VAL A 21 -1.44 -5.20 -1.02
N LEU A 22 -2.06 -6.09 -1.80
CA LEU A 22 -1.66 -6.33 -3.19
C LEU A 22 -1.84 -5.08 -4.07
N LYS A 23 -2.94 -4.34 -3.88
CA LYS A 23 -3.15 -3.05 -4.56
C LYS A 23 -2.09 -2.02 -4.18
N THR A 24 -1.80 -1.91 -2.89
CA THR A 24 -0.78 -1.00 -2.37
C THR A 24 0.59 -1.31 -2.97
N ILE A 25 1.00 -2.58 -2.96
CA ILE A 25 2.25 -3.04 -3.55
C ILE A 25 2.28 -2.76 -5.06
N SER A 26 1.18 -2.99 -5.76
CA SER A 26 1.08 -2.75 -7.21
C SER A 26 1.27 -1.26 -7.55
N TRP A 27 0.63 -0.36 -6.81
CA TRP A 27 0.80 1.09 -7.00
C TRP A 27 2.25 1.54 -6.78
N ILE A 28 2.86 1.09 -5.68
CA ILE A 28 4.25 1.47 -5.36
C ILE A 28 5.23 0.87 -6.40
N ALA A 29 4.99 -0.34 -6.89
CA ALA A 29 5.86 -1.01 -7.86
C ALA A 29 5.73 -0.45 -9.30
N LEU A 30 4.56 0.08 -9.68
CA LEU A 30 4.30 0.53 -11.06
C LEU A 30 4.59 2.02 -11.29
N ILE A 31 4.69 2.82 -10.23
CA ILE A 31 4.90 4.25 -10.36
C ILE A 31 6.37 4.58 -10.63
N LYS A 32 6.60 5.46 -11.61
CA LYS A 32 7.95 5.92 -12.03
C LYS A 32 8.47 7.14 -11.27
N ARG A 33 7.66 7.73 -10.40
CA ARG A 33 7.95 8.95 -9.64
C ARG A 33 7.78 8.72 -8.14
N PRO A 34 8.30 9.57 -7.26
CA PRO A 34 7.99 9.48 -5.84
C PRO A 34 6.46 9.57 -5.63
N LEU A 35 5.89 8.61 -4.88
CA LEU A 35 4.47 8.56 -4.57
C LEU A 35 4.22 9.15 -3.19
N LEU A 36 3.33 10.15 -3.11
CA LEU A 36 2.92 10.73 -1.84
C LEU A 36 1.90 9.83 -1.13
N THR A 37 1.89 9.92 0.19
CA THR A 37 0.95 9.19 1.06
C THR A 37 -0.50 9.46 0.66
N GLU A 38 -0.85 10.73 0.41
CA GLU A 38 -2.20 11.10 0.00
C GLU A 38 -2.54 10.53 -1.38
N GLU A 39 -1.63 10.62 -2.36
CA GLU A 39 -1.84 10.05 -3.70
C GLU A 39 -2.12 8.54 -3.64
N LEU A 40 -1.42 7.82 -2.76
CA LEU A 40 -1.68 6.39 -2.54
C LEU A 40 -3.08 6.16 -1.98
N ARG A 41 -3.52 6.95 -0.99
CA ARG A 41 -4.86 6.82 -0.39
C ARG A 41 -5.96 7.07 -1.43
N TYR A 42 -5.81 8.11 -2.25
CA TYR A 42 -6.72 8.38 -3.36
C TYR A 42 -6.72 7.23 -4.38
N ALA A 43 -5.54 6.74 -4.76
CA ALA A 43 -5.39 5.66 -5.72
C ALA A 43 -6.02 4.33 -5.26
N LEU A 44 -6.02 4.08 -3.95
CA LEU A 44 -6.67 2.91 -3.33
C LEU A 44 -8.20 3.07 -3.23
N ALA A 45 -8.71 4.30 -3.11
CA ALA A 45 -10.15 4.58 -3.05
C ALA A 45 -10.85 4.48 -4.41
N VAL A 46 -10.14 4.75 -5.51
CA VAL A 46 -10.71 4.84 -6.88
C VAL A 46 -11.13 3.50 -7.50
N GLU A 47 -11.07 2.39 -6.77
CA GLU A 47 -11.35 1.04 -7.31
C GLU A 47 -12.70 0.44 -6.88
N SER A 48 -13.48 1.15 -6.07
CA SER A 48 -14.91 0.86 -5.95
C SER A 48 -15.58 1.25 -7.27
N ARG A 49 -16.44 0.39 -7.83
CA ARG A 49 -17.21 0.57 -9.08
C ARG A 49 -18.12 1.82 -9.14
N ASN A 50 -17.90 2.82 -8.30
CA ASN A 50 -18.57 4.10 -8.31
C ASN A 50 -17.76 5.10 -9.13
N GLU A 51 -18.42 5.73 -10.10
CA GLU A 51 -17.91 6.88 -10.85
C GLU A 51 -17.83 8.16 -9.98
N THR A 52 -18.33 8.07 -8.75
CA THR A 52 -18.30 9.13 -7.73
C THR A 52 -17.16 8.91 -6.75
N PHE A 53 -16.32 9.94 -6.62
CA PHE A 53 -15.31 10.01 -5.56
C PHE A 53 -15.99 10.01 -4.19
N ASP A 54 -15.72 8.98 -3.39
CA ASP A 54 -16.18 8.87 -2.00
C ASP A 54 -15.03 9.24 -1.05
N PRO A 55 -15.02 10.45 -0.46
CA PRO A 55 -14.00 10.87 0.49
C PRO A 55 -13.98 10.03 1.77
N ASP A 56 -15.09 9.37 2.13
CA ASP A 56 -15.17 8.47 3.28
C ASP A 56 -14.61 7.06 2.95
N GLY A 57 -14.36 6.78 1.66
CA GLY A 57 -13.68 5.57 1.19
C GLY A 57 -12.15 5.60 1.30
N LEU A 58 -11.57 6.71 1.77
CA LEU A 58 -10.12 6.85 1.94
C LEU A 58 -9.63 5.99 3.11
N THR A 59 -8.90 4.92 2.78
CA THR A 59 -8.27 4.08 3.81
C THR A 59 -7.23 4.89 4.60
N GLU A 60 -7.26 4.77 5.92
CA GLU A 60 -6.26 5.39 6.78
C GLU A 60 -4.88 4.79 6.53
N ILE A 61 -3.86 5.65 6.59
CA ILE A 61 -2.50 5.23 6.29
C ILE A 61 -1.97 4.20 7.30
N GLU A 62 -2.38 4.30 8.56
CA GLU A 62 -1.99 3.34 9.61
C GLU A 62 -2.54 1.94 9.31
N VAL A 63 -3.75 1.85 8.76
CA VAL A 63 -4.35 0.60 8.31
C VAL A 63 -3.55 0.00 7.16
N ILE A 64 -3.12 0.83 6.19
CA ILE A 64 -2.30 0.39 5.06
C ILE A 64 -0.93 -0.12 5.55
N LEU A 65 -0.27 0.61 6.46
CA LEU A 65 1.02 0.22 7.03
C LEU A 65 0.93 -1.08 7.84
N SER A 66 -0.11 -1.20 8.66
CA SER A 66 -0.39 -2.39 9.47
C SER A 66 -0.66 -3.61 8.59
N ALA A 67 -1.52 -3.46 7.58
CA ALA A 67 -1.84 -4.52 6.62
C ALA A 67 -0.61 -4.96 5.81
N CYS A 68 0.28 -4.03 5.47
CA CYS A 68 1.51 -4.34 4.76
C CYS A 68 2.59 -4.98 5.66
N ALA A 69 2.34 -5.21 6.95
CA ALA A 69 3.25 -5.88 7.88
C ALA A 69 4.70 -5.34 7.85
N GLY A 70 4.86 -4.03 7.63
CA GLY A 70 6.20 -3.41 7.50
C GLY A 70 6.92 -3.70 6.18
N LEU A 71 6.21 -4.01 5.10
CA LEU A 71 6.79 -4.04 3.75
C LEU A 71 7.09 -2.63 3.21
N ILE A 72 6.34 -1.63 3.66
CA ILE A 72 6.41 -0.24 3.21
C ILE A 72 6.63 0.71 4.38
N THR A 73 7.21 1.87 4.09
CA THR A 73 7.46 2.93 5.06
C THR A 73 7.15 4.30 4.45
N ILE A 74 6.93 5.29 5.31
CA ILE A 74 6.66 6.67 4.94
C ILE A 74 7.81 7.54 5.43
N GLU A 75 8.37 8.30 4.50
CA GLU A 75 9.37 9.29 4.83
C GLU A 75 8.73 10.50 5.50
N ARG A 76 9.08 10.77 6.76
CA ARG A 76 8.43 11.78 7.60
C ARG A 76 8.53 13.21 7.05
N GLN A 77 9.58 13.53 6.30
CA GLN A 77 9.82 14.89 5.79
C GLN A 77 9.06 15.18 4.48
N THR A 78 8.90 14.15 3.65
CA THR A 78 8.42 14.29 2.27
C THR A 78 7.05 13.62 2.08
N HIS A 79 6.59 12.86 3.07
CA HIS A 79 5.39 12.01 3.00
C HIS A 79 5.43 10.99 1.85
N LEU A 80 6.63 10.59 1.43
CA LEU A 80 6.82 9.62 0.36
C LEU A 80 6.66 8.19 0.87
N VAL A 81 5.90 7.39 0.14
CA VAL A 81 5.74 5.96 0.38
C VAL A 81 6.81 5.18 -0.40
N ARG A 82 7.53 4.29 0.30
CA ARG A 82 8.55 3.43 -0.31
C ARG A 82 8.58 2.03 0.31
N PHE A 83 9.12 1.05 -0.41
CA PHE A 83 9.44 -0.24 0.19
C PHE A 83 10.56 -0.09 1.23
N ILE A 84 10.48 -0.89 2.31
CA ILE A 84 11.52 -0.92 3.36
C ILE A 84 12.82 -1.54 2.84
N HIS A 85 12.74 -2.41 1.84
CA HIS A 85 13.91 -2.92 1.14
C HIS A 85 14.23 -2.03 -0.06
N TYR A 86 15.23 -1.16 0.11
CA TYR A 86 16.03 -0.68 -1.01
C TYR A 86 16.83 -1.88 -1.51
N THR A 87 16.48 -2.43 -2.68
CA THR A 87 17.42 -3.27 -3.44
C THR A 87 18.55 -2.43 -4.00
#